data_AF-A0A8C6CWI2-F1
#
_entry.id   AF-A0A8C6CWI2-F1
#
_cell.length_a   1.000
_cell.length_b   1.000
_cell.length_c   1.000
_cell.angle_alpha   90.00
_cell.angle_beta   90.00
_cell.angle_gamma   90.00
#
_symmetry.space_group_name_H-M   'P 1'
#
loop_
_entity.id
_entity.type
_entity.pdbx_description
1 polymer ?
#
loop_
_entity_poly.entity_id
_entity_poly.type
_entity_poly.pdbx_seq_one_letter_code
_entity_poly.pdbx_strand_id
1 'polypeptide(L)'
;MKKPRAAVGNRSGRRKQASSQKGKEKCAFSSSQTKPSAPSAGPARQQKALLQASVSPYHLFRDVAEVTAFQESLLGWYDQKKRDLPWRRRVEGEVDLDRRAYAVWVSEVMLQQTQVATVINYYTRWMQKWPTLQDLASASLEEVNQLWAGLGYYSRGRWLQEGARKVVEELGGHMPRTAETLQQFLPGVGRYTAGAIASIAFGQAAGVVDGNVIRVLCRVRAIGADPGSTLVSQHLWSLAQQLVDPARPGDFNQAAMELGAIVCTPQRPLCSHCPVQSLCRARQRVEREQLSASQSLPGSCDVEECAPSTGQCLLCAPPTEPWDQTLGVTNFPRKANRKPPREECSAICVLEQPKALGGARILLVQRPNSGLLAGLWEFPSVNVNAEPSEKHQREALLQELQSWVGSLPDTRLQHLGQVVHTFSHIKMTYQVYGLALEEHTPVTTVPPGARWLTREDFHTAAVSTAMKKVFRMYEGQQPGTCKSSKRSQVATLSKRKKPSPGQQVLESFFRPHVPTDAPSLNSAAQ
;
A
#
# COMPACT_ATOMS: atom_id res chain seq x y z
N MET A 1 11.51 58.08 -1.92
CA MET A 1 12.44 59.06 -1.31
C MET A 1 13.88 58.53 -1.36
N LYS A 2 14.86 59.22 -0.77
CA LYS A 2 16.32 59.05 -0.96
C LYS A 2 16.89 57.70 -0.45
N LYS A 3 18.03 57.28 -1.04
CA LYS A 3 19.00 56.33 -0.46
C LYS A 3 19.95 57.01 0.54
N PRO A 4 20.42 56.30 1.58
CA PRO A 4 21.81 56.31 2.10
C PRO A 4 22.56 55.04 1.58
N ARG A 5 23.89 54.89 1.36
CA ARG A 5 25.18 55.50 1.79
C ARG A 5 25.51 55.29 3.29
N ALA A 6 26.67 54.76 3.71
CA ALA A 6 27.90 54.30 3.02
C ALA A 6 28.43 52.99 3.69
N ALA A 7 29.72 52.60 3.87
CA ALA A 7 31.03 53.24 3.70
C ALA A 7 32.23 52.24 3.53
N VAL A 8 33.41 52.84 3.29
CA VAL A 8 34.83 52.49 3.60
C VAL A 8 35.13 51.23 4.45
N GLY A 9 36.21 50.44 4.25
CA GLY A 9 37.20 50.40 3.15
C GLY A 9 38.71 50.41 3.55
N ASN A 10 39.54 49.57 2.91
CA ASN A 10 41.02 49.67 2.72
C ASN A 10 41.43 48.63 1.64
N ARG A 11 42.29 48.90 0.62
CA ARG A 11 43.77 49.14 0.60
C ARG A 11 44.57 47.94 1.12
N SER A 12 45.61 47.42 0.44
CA SER A 12 46.29 47.74 -0.85
C SER A 12 47.22 46.57 -1.28
N GLY A 13 47.77 46.42 -2.49
CA GLY A 13 47.69 47.16 -3.78
C GLY A 13 48.96 46.98 -4.65
N ARG A 14 48.99 47.53 -5.89
CA ARG A 14 50.17 47.65 -6.84
C ARG A 14 50.77 46.31 -7.36
N ARG A 15 51.51 46.16 -8.48
CA ARG A 15 51.88 46.84 -9.78
C ARG A 15 52.57 45.72 -10.64
N LYS A 16 52.86 45.76 -11.96
CA LYS A 16 52.73 46.68 -13.14
C LYS A 16 52.68 45.76 -14.41
N GLN A 17 52.02 46.11 -15.54
CA GLN A 17 52.60 46.59 -16.83
C GLN A 17 54.06 46.19 -17.18
N ALA A 18 54.46 45.91 -18.45
CA ALA A 18 53.75 45.80 -19.75
C ALA A 18 54.71 45.35 -20.90
N SER A 19 54.16 45.13 -22.12
CA SER A 19 54.85 45.03 -23.45
C SER A 19 55.67 43.74 -23.71
N SER A 20 56.10 43.36 -24.94
CA SER A 20 55.98 44.00 -26.28
C SER A 20 56.06 43.00 -27.47
N GLN A 21 55.40 43.34 -28.59
CA GLN A 21 55.62 43.07 -30.04
C GLN A 21 56.47 41.89 -30.63
N LYS A 22 56.06 41.48 -31.87
CA LYS A 22 56.76 40.71 -32.96
C LYS A 22 56.91 39.17 -32.75
N GLY A 23 56.82 38.31 -33.79
CA GLY A 23 56.28 38.45 -35.15
C GLY A 23 56.97 37.58 -36.25
N LYS A 24 56.19 36.96 -37.17
CA LYS A 24 56.60 36.23 -38.41
C LYS A 24 57.39 34.89 -38.21
N GLU A 25 57.46 33.89 -39.11
CA GLU A 25 56.79 33.62 -40.41
C GLU A 25 56.57 32.10 -40.73
N LYS A 26 56.26 31.73 -41.99
CA LYS A 26 55.57 30.48 -42.48
C LYS A 26 56.44 29.23 -42.77
N CYS A 27 55.84 28.03 -42.68
CA CYS A 27 55.78 26.90 -43.67
C CYS A 27 54.94 25.73 -43.07
N ALA A 28 53.96 25.06 -43.74
CA ALA A 28 53.99 24.14 -44.91
C ALA A 28 54.65 22.77 -44.58
N PHE A 29 54.11 21.56 -44.87
CA PHE A 29 53.13 21.06 -45.87
C PHE A 29 52.42 19.74 -45.40
N SER A 30 51.27 19.35 -46.01
CA SER A 30 50.65 17.97 -46.01
C SER A 30 50.16 17.33 -44.69
N SER A 31 49.24 16.34 -44.64
CA SER A 31 48.32 15.74 -45.63
C SER A 31 47.12 14.99 -44.97
N SER A 32 46.11 14.62 -45.79
CA SER A 32 45.23 13.43 -45.66
C SER A 32 44.41 13.15 -44.37
N GLN A 33 43.10 13.48 -44.47
CA GLN A 33 41.90 12.82 -43.92
C GLN A 33 42.02 11.71 -42.85
N THR A 34 41.20 11.82 -41.79
CA THR A 34 40.37 10.70 -41.27
C THR A 34 39.16 11.24 -40.51
N LYS A 35 37.99 10.61 -40.62
CA LYS A 35 36.78 10.96 -39.83
C LYS A 35 36.75 10.17 -38.52
N PRO A 36 36.52 10.81 -37.35
CA PRO A 36 36.13 10.09 -36.14
C PRO A 36 34.74 9.45 -36.29
N SER A 37 34.62 8.20 -35.85
CA SER A 37 33.36 7.43 -35.88
C SER A 37 32.36 7.87 -34.80
N ALA A 38 31.10 7.42 -34.92
CA ALA A 38 30.01 7.74 -34.00
C ALA A 38 30.29 7.33 -32.54
N PRO A 39 29.70 8.02 -31.55
CA PRO A 39 29.92 7.74 -30.13
C PRO A 39 29.39 6.37 -29.70
N SER A 40 30.07 5.75 -28.74
CA SER A 40 29.79 4.40 -28.24
C SER A 40 28.49 4.31 -27.43
N ALA A 41 27.82 3.16 -27.52
CA ALA A 41 26.61 2.89 -26.75
C ALA A 41 26.93 2.70 -25.26
N GLY A 42 26.28 3.49 -24.39
CA GLY A 42 26.58 3.55 -22.96
C GLY A 42 26.27 2.28 -22.14
N PRO A 43 26.81 2.19 -20.91
CA PRO A 43 26.90 0.95 -20.12
C PRO A 43 25.54 0.31 -19.79
N ALA A 44 24.47 1.10 -19.66
CA ALA A 44 23.11 0.58 -19.44
C ALA A 44 22.63 -0.36 -20.57
N ARG A 45 23.11 -0.17 -21.81
CA ARG A 45 22.76 -1.03 -22.95
C ARG A 45 23.53 -2.35 -22.93
N GLN A 46 24.80 -2.33 -22.51
CA GLN A 46 25.60 -3.54 -22.30
C GLN A 46 25.08 -4.36 -21.12
N GLN A 47 24.73 -3.72 -20.00
CA GLN A 47 24.18 -4.41 -18.83
C GLN A 47 22.83 -5.08 -19.15
N LYS A 48 21.96 -4.42 -19.93
CA LYS A 48 20.70 -5.03 -20.40
C LYS A 48 20.94 -6.27 -21.29
N ALA A 49 21.95 -6.24 -22.16
CA ALA A 49 22.31 -7.40 -22.99
C ALA A 49 22.84 -8.58 -22.17
N LEU A 50 23.71 -8.33 -21.18
CA LEU A 50 24.24 -9.37 -20.27
C LEU A 50 23.13 -10.02 -19.41
N LEU A 51 22.13 -9.23 -19.00
CA LEU A 51 20.95 -9.73 -18.28
C LEU A 51 20.04 -10.59 -19.17
N GLN A 52 20.02 -10.37 -20.49
CA GLN A 52 19.28 -11.23 -21.43
C GLN A 52 20.05 -12.52 -21.77
N ALA A 53 21.39 -12.47 -21.83
CA ALA A 53 22.24 -13.63 -22.13
C ALA A 53 22.27 -14.72 -21.03
N SER A 54 21.72 -14.46 -19.84
CA SER A 54 21.68 -15.39 -18.69
C SER A 54 20.28 -15.95 -18.41
N VAL A 55 19.29 -15.64 -19.25
CA VAL A 55 17.90 -16.07 -19.11
C VAL A 55 17.59 -17.18 -20.12
N SER A 56 17.14 -18.33 -19.63
CA SER A 56 16.72 -19.44 -20.50
C SER A 56 15.44 -19.08 -21.27
N PRO A 57 15.33 -19.43 -22.57
CA PRO A 57 14.09 -19.35 -23.34
C PRO A 57 12.89 -20.08 -22.71
N TYR A 58 13.16 -21.02 -21.78
CA TYR A 58 12.12 -21.66 -20.96
C TYR A 58 11.30 -20.67 -20.12
N HIS A 59 11.83 -19.50 -19.76
CA HIS A 59 11.11 -18.48 -18.99
C HIS A 59 10.46 -17.39 -19.86
N LEU A 60 10.67 -17.42 -21.18
CA LEU A 60 10.15 -16.44 -22.12
C LEU A 60 8.88 -16.94 -22.84
N PHE A 61 8.18 -16.02 -23.49
CA PHE A 61 7.24 -16.34 -24.58
C PHE A 61 8.03 -16.42 -25.88
N ARG A 62 7.78 -17.47 -26.66
CA ARG A 62 8.65 -17.92 -27.77
C ARG A 62 8.55 -17.01 -29.00
N ASP A 63 7.31 -16.64 -29.33
CA ASP A 63 6.94 -15.98 -30.56
C ASP A 63 5.66 -15.14 -30.35
N VAL A 64 5.19 -14.48 -31.40
CA VAL A 64 4.00 -13.62 -31.36
C VAL A 64 2.71 -14.44 -31.23
N ALA A 65 2.66 -15.67 -31.77
CA ALA A 65 1.45 -16.50 -31.71
C ALA A 65 1.18 -17.00 -30.28
N GLU A 66 2.22 -17.34 -29.51
CA GLU A 66 2.08 -17.67 -28.09
C GLU A 66 1.57 -16.46 -27.27
N VAL A 67 1.97 -15.24 -27.64
CA VAL A 67 1.51 -13.99 -27.01
C VAL A 67 0.05 -13.70 -27.36
N THR A 68 -0.33 -13.77 -28.65
CA THR A 68 -1.71 -13.54 -29.10
C THR A 68 -2.67 -14.58 -28.52
N ALA A 69 -2.31 -15.86 -28.54
CA ALA A 69 -3.13 -16.91 -27.93
C ALA A 69 -3.31 -16.71 -26.41
N PHE A 70 -2.30 -16.14 -25.72
CA PHE A 70 -2.44 -15.76 -24.30
C PHE A 70 -3.38 -14.56 -24.12
N GLN A 71 -3.26 -13.53 -24.95
CA GLN A 71 -4.11 -12.33 -24.94
C GLN A 71 -5.59 -12.69 -25.19
N GLU A 72 -5.88 -13.40 -26.28
CA GLU A 72 -7.24 -13.83 -26.66
C GLU A 72 -7.89 -14.70 -25.57
N SER A 73 -7.17 -15.72 -25.10
CA SER A 73 -7.67 -16.63 -24.05
C SER A 73 -7.99 -15.88 -22.75
N LEU A 74 -7.14 -14.92 -22.36
CA LEU A 74 -7.30 -14.15 -21.13
C LEU A 74 -8.42 -13.11 -21.23
N LEU A 75 -8.52 -12.39 -22.35
CA LEU A 75 -9.56 -11.38 -22.59
C LEU A 75 -10.94 -12.03 -22.77
N GLY A 76 -11.04 -13.08 -23.59
CA GLY A 76 -12.30 -13.80 -23.82
C GLY A 76 -12.87 -14.46 -22.55
N TRP A 77 -11.99 -14.85 -21.61
CA TRP A 77 -12.40 -15.26 -20.26
C TRP A 77 -12.83 -14.07 -19.40
N TYR A 78 -12.09 -12.97 -19.43
CA TYR A 78 -12.36 -11.78 -18.62
C TYR A 78 -13.73 -11.16 -18.96
N ASP A 79 -14.06 -11.05 -20.24
CA ASP A 79 -15.36 -10.51 -20.69
C ASP A 79 -16.55 -11.33 -20.17
N GLN A 80 -16.36 -12.64 -19.91
CA GLN A 80 -17.38 -13.54 -19.38
C GLN A 80 -17.36 -13.70 -17.85
N LYS A 81 -16.27 -13.31 -17.17
CA LYS A 81 -16.00 -13.66 -15.76
C LYS A 81 -15.50 -12.50 -14.89
N LYS A 82 -15.32 -11.29 -15.44
CA LYS A 82 -14.99 -10.09 -14.66
C LYS A 82 -16.06 -9.84 -13.62
N ARG A 83 -15.66 -9.66 -12.35
CA ARG A 83 -16.58 -9.25 -11.29
C ARG A 83 -17.06 -7.83 -11.57
N ASP A 84 -18.35 -7.61 -11.39
CA ASP A 84 -18.88 -6.25 -11.23
C ASP A 84 -18.24 -5.60 -9.99
N LEU A 85 -17.69 -4.40 -10.17
CA LEU A 85 -17.03 -3.60 -9.13
C LEU A 85 -17.35 -2.12 -9.40
N PRO A 86 -17.63 -1.29 -8.38
CA PRO A 86 -18.08 0.10 -8.58
C PRO A 86 -17.13 0.95 -9.44
N TRP A 87 -15.81 0.73 -9.32
CA TRP A 87 -14.81 1.43 -10.11
C TRP A 87 -14.79 0.99 -11.58
N ARG A 88 -15.08 -0.28 -11.89
CA ARG A 88 -15.21 -0.75 -13.28
C ARG A 88 -16.41 -0.10 -13.97
N ARG A 89 -17.59 -0.19 -13.35
CA ARG A 89 -18.82 0.46 -13.85
C ARG A 89 -18.65 1.97 -14.04
N ARG A 90 -17.99 2.67 -13.11
CA ARG A 90 -17.72 4.11 -13.27
C ARG A 90 -16.78 4.38 -14.45
N VAL A 91 -15.72 3.58 -14.64
CA VAL A 91 -14.78 3.75 -15.77
C VAL A 91 -15.44 3.47 -17.12
N GLU A 92 -16.27 2.44 -17.21
CA GLU A 92 -16.98 2.05 -18.43
C GLU A 92 -18.02 3.10 -18.86
N GLY A 93 -18.65 3.80 -17.91
CA GLY A 93 -19.65 4.84 -18.18
C GLY A 93 -19.15 6.29 -18.19
N GLU A 94 -17.95 6.57 -17.68
CA GLU A 94 -17.40 7.93 -17.59
C GLU A 94 -16.70 8.34 -18.91
N VAL A 95 -17.15 9.46 -19.50
CA VAL A 95 -16.66 9.99 -20.78
C VAL A 95 -15.49 10.94 -20.57
N ASP A 96 -15.50 11.68 -19.45
CA ASP A 96 -14.45 12.63 -19.07
C ASP A 96 -13.17 11.85 -18.66
N LEU A 97 -12.10 12.01 -19.43
CA LEU A 97 -10.83 11.29 -19.21
C LEU A 97 -10.16 11.64 -17.88
N ASP A 98 -10.35 12.86 -17.36
CA ASP A 98 -9.79 13.30 -16.08
C ASP A 98 -10.57 12.70 -14.91
N ARG A 99 -11.91 12.67 -15.00
CA ARG A 99 -12.77 11.94 -14.04
C ARG A 99 -12.54 10.44 -14.08
N ARG A 100 -12.36 9.85 -15.27
CA ARG A 100 -12.07 8.42 -15.45
C ARG A 100 -10.72 8.06 -14.81
N ALA A 101 -9.68 8.85 -15.06
CA ALA A 101 -8.36 8.66 -14.47
C ALA A 101 -8.36 8.85 -12.94
N TYR A 102 -9.09 9.85 -12.44
CA TYR A 102 -9.33 10.03 -11.01
C TYR A 102 -10.05 8.81 -10.40
N ALA A 103 -11.11 8.33 -11.04
CA ALA A 103 -11.89 7.18 -10.60
C ALA A 103 -11.05 5.89 -10.52
N VAL A 104 -10.14 5.65 -11.47
CA VAL A 104 -9.15 4.56 -11.41
C VAL A 104 -8.16 4.79 -10.27
N TRP A 105 -7.56 5.98 -10.19
CA TRP A 105 -6.52 6.31 -9.22
C TRP A 105 -6.98 6.13 -7.77
N VAL A 106 -8.21 6.56 -7.44
CA VAL A 106 -8.82 6.34 -6.13
C VAL A 106 -8.94 4.84 -5.82
N SER A 107 -9.46 4.03 -6.76
CA SER A 107 -9.58 2.58 -6.53
C SER A 107 -8.22 1.89 -6.38
N GLU A 108 -7.24 2.21 -7.22
CA GLU A 108 -5.91 1.61 -7.16
C GLU A 108 -5.18 1.97 -5.85
N VAL A 109 -5.27 3.22 -5.42
CA VAL A 109 -4.68 3.65 -4.14
C VAL A 109 -5.42 2.98 -2.96
N MET A 110 -6.74 2.80 -3.01
CA MET A 110 -7.47 2.06 -1.97
C MET A 110 -7.14 0.56 -1.97
N LEU A 111 -7.00 -0.09 -3.12
CA LEU A 111 -6.75 -1.54 -3.25
C LEU A 111 -5.35 -1.97 -2.79
N GLN A 112 -4.37 -1.05 -2.73
CA GLN A 112 -3.03 -1.33 -2.18
C GLN A 112 -3.12 -2.02 -0.80
N GLN A 113 -2.69 -3.29 -0.74
CA GLN A 113 -2.69 -4.14 0.47
C GLN A 113 -4.06 -4.27 1.18
N THR A 114 -5.16 -3.95 0.50
CA THR A 114 -6.52 -3.91 1.07
C THR A 114 -7.46 -4.81 0.28
N GLN A 115 -8.38 -5.52 0.94
CA GLN A 115 -9.25 -6.50 0.26
C GLN A 115 -10.36 -5.81 -0.53
N VAL A 116 -10.65 -6.32 -1.74
CA VAL A 116 -11.69 -5.81 -2.66
C VAL A 116 -13.03 -5.59 -1.95
N ALA A 117 -13.49 -6.58 -1.16
CA ALA A 117 -14.75 -6.52 -0.42
C ALA A 117 -14.79 -5.38 0.61
N THR A 118 -13.65 -5.03 1.22
CA THR A 118 -13.54 -3.85 2.09
C THR A 118 -13.64 -2.56 1.27
N VAL A 119 -12.89 -2.48 0.16
CA VAL A 119 -12.76 -1.25 -0.64
C VAL A 119 -14.09 -0.78 -1.24
N ILE A 120 -15.00 -1.68 -1.64
CA ILE A 120 -16.33 -1.34 -2.21
C ILE A 120 -17.07 -0.27 -1.38
N ASN A 121 -17.15 -0.43 -0.06
CA ASN A 121 -17.88 0.49 0.82
C ASN A 121 -17.14 1.80 1.12
N TYR A 122 -15.83 1.87 0.89
CA TYR A 122 -15.05 3.11 1.01
C TYR A 122 -15.04 3.89 -0.29
N TYR A 123 -14.78 3.21 -1.41
CA TYR A 123 -14.81 3.79 -2.75
C TYR A 123 -16.15 4.45 -3.05
N THR A 124 -17.27 3.76 -2.77
CA THR A 124 -18.61 4.28 -3.06
C THR A 124 -18.89 5.59 -2.28
N ARG A 125 -18.56 5.65 -0.99
CA ARG A 125 -18.73 6.85 -0.16
C ARG A 125 -17.76 7.97 -0.56
N TRP A 126 -16.53 7.62 -0.91
CA TRP A 126 -15.51 8.57 -1.36
C TRP A 126 -15.93 9.25 -2.66
N MET A 127 -16.26 8.46 -3.69
CA MET A 127 -16.67 8.99 -5.00
C MET A 127 -18.05 9.66 -5.01
N GLN A 128 -18.80 9.54 -3.90
CA GLN A 128 -20.04 10.30 -3.63
C GLN A 128 -19.74 11.66 -3.00
N LYS A 129 -18.79 11.76 -2.05
CA LYS A 129 -18.40 13.04 -1.44
C LYS A 129 -17.48 13.86 -2.35
N TRP A 130 -16.55 13.20 -3.03
CA TRP A 130 -15.58 13.79 -3.93
C TRP A 130 -15.65 13.08 -5.30
N PRO A 131 -16.59 13.47 -6.17
CA PRO A 131 -16.71 12.88 -7.51
C PRO A 131 -15.57 13.27 -8.47
N THR A 132 -14.85 14.36 -8.22
CA THR A 132 -13.75 14.90 -9.05
C THR A 132 -12.46 15.21 -8.26
N LEU A 133 -11.39 15.54 -8.99
CA LEU A 133 -10.11 16.00 -8.44
C LEU A 133 -10.24 17.31 -7.68
N GLN A 134 -11.07 18.23 -8.19
CA GLN A 134 -11.32 19.55 -7.65
C GLN A 134 -11.98 19.46 -6.26
N ASP A 135 -12.97 18.57 -6.11
CA ASP A 135 -13.64 18.35 -4.83
C ASP A 135 -12.66 17.83 -3.77
N LEU A 136 -11.83 16.84 -4.13
CA LEU A 136 -10.81 16.28 -3.22
C LEU A 136 -9.68 17.26 -2.90
N ALA A 137 -9.26 18.08 -3.88
CA ALA A 137 -8.25 19.10 -3.70
C ALA A 137 -8.71 20.14 -2.66
N SER A 138 -9.98 20.56 -2.74
CA SER A 138 -10.56 21.56 -1.85
C SER A 138 -10.78 21.06 -0.40
N ALA A 139 -10.92 19.75 -0.19
CA ALA A 139 -11.18 19.16 1.13
C ALA A 139 -10.05 19.39 2.15
N SER A 140 -10.38 19.32 3.43
CA SER A 140 -9.40 19.30 4.52
C SER A 140 -8.73 17.93 4.67
N LEU A 141 -7.59 17.89 5.39
CA LEU A 141 -6.93 16.63 5.73
C LEU A 141 -7.73 15.82 6.78
N GLU A 142 -8.45 16.49 7.69
CA GLU A 142 -9.28 15.79 8.67
C GLU A 142 -10.43 15.03 7.98
N GLU A 143 -11.14 15.64 7.03
CA GLU A 143 -12.21 14.94 6.30
C GLU A 143 -11.69 13.73 5.50
N VAL A 144 -10.52 13.86 4.87
CA VAL A 144 -9.86 12.75 4.17
C VAL A 144 -9.50 11.64 5.16
N ASN A 145 -8.96 11.98 6.32
CA ASN A 145 -8.67 11.01 7.37
C ASN A 145 -9.95 10.37 7.96
N GLN A 146 -11.07 11.10 8.02
CA GLN A 146 -12.38 10.57 8.44
C GLN A 146 -12.95 9.57 7.43
N LEU A 147 -12.96 9.88 6.12
CA LEU A 147 -13.42 8.91 5.11
C LEU A 147 -12.44 7.75 4.90
N TRP A 148 -11.15 7.93 5.16
CA TRP A 148 -10.14 6.84 5.14
C TRP A 148 -10.13 5.99 6.42
N ALA A 149 -10.86 6.38 7.47
CA ALA A 149 -10.86 5.74 8.78
C ALA A 149 -11.25 4.27 8.72
N GLY A 150 -10.25 3.39 8.88
CA GLY A 150 -10.40 1.93 8.84
C GLY A 150 -9.74 1.23 7.65
N LEU A 151 -9.40 1.92 6.56
CA LEU A 151 -8.62 1.34 5.44
C LEU A 151 -7.16 1.06 5.79
N GLY A 152 -6.61 1.77 6.79
CA GLY A 152 -5.20 1.70 7.14
C GLY A 152 -4.28 2.33 6.09
N TYR A 153 -2.98 2.41 6.41
CA TYR A 153 -1.97 3.09 5.59
C TYR A 153 -2.41 4.51 5.17
N TYR A 154 -2.76 5.33 6.16
CA TYR A 154 -3.37 6.68 5.98
C TYR A 154 -2.55 7.66 5.12
N SER A 155 -1.22 7.45 5.01
CA SER A 155 -0.39 8.20 4.07
C SER A 155 -0.87 8.11 2.62
N ARG A 156 -1.55 7.02 2.24
CA ARG A 156 -2.20 6.86 0.93
C ARG A 156 -3.27 7.91 0.67
N GLY A 157 -4.18 8.12 1.61
CA GLY A 157 -5.24 9.14 1.50
C GLY A 157 -4.66 10.55 1.45
N ARG A 158 -3.65 10.84 2.27
CA ARG A 158 -2.92 12.12 2.22
C ARG A 158 -2.23 12.35 0.88
N TRP A 159 -1.45 11.39 0.37
CA TRP A 159 -0.77 11.51 -0.93
C TRP A 159 -1.75 11.64 -2.11
N LEU A 160 -2.90 10.95 -2.05
CA LEU A 160 -3.98 11.08 -3.04
C LEU A 160 -4.58 12.50 -3.05
N GLN A 161 -4.78 13.12 -1.87
CA GLN A 161 -5.20 14.53 -1.77
C GLN A 161 -4.10 15.50 -2.22
N GLU A 162 -2.85 15.30 -1.80
CA GLU A 162 -1.72 16.16 -2.17
C GLU A 162 -1.46 16.13 -3.68
N GLY A 163 -1.58 14.97 -4.31
CA GLY A 163 -1.52 14.84 -5.76
C GLY A 163 -2.72 15.43 -6.48
N ALA A 164 -3.94 15.32 -5.92
CA ALA A 164 -5.13 15.95 -6.50
C ALA A 164 -5.03 17.48 -6.49
N ARG A 165 -4.58 18.08 -5.37
CA ARG A 165 -4.21 19.51 -5.30
C ARG A 165 -3.18 19.86 -6.36
N LYS A 166 -2.09 19.10 -6.45
CA LYS A 166 -1.05 19.34 -7.46
C LYS A 166 -1.58 19.29 -8.90
N VAL A 167 -2.49 18.36 -9.23
CA VAL A 167 -3.11 18.30 -10.56
C VAL A 167 -3.97 19.54 -10.83
N VAL A 168 -4.73 20.02 -9.85
CA VAL A 168 -5.57 21.22 -9.98
C VAL A 168 -4.72 22.51 -10.06
N GLU A 169 -3.71 22.63 -9.20
CA GLU A 169 -2.91 23.85 -9.00
C GLU A 169 -1.76 23.99 -10.01
N GLU A 170 -1.00 22.92 -10.30
CA GLU A 170 0.15 22.96 -11.22
C GLU A 170 -0.20 22.52 -12.65
N LEU A 171 -1.21 21.65 -12.83
CA LEU A 171 -1.55 21.04 -14.12
C LEU A 171 -2.95 21.45 -14.65
N GLY A 172 -3.56 22.49 -14.07
CA GLY A 172 -4.83 23.07 -14.52
C GLY A 172 -6.05 22.14 -14.40
N GLY A 173 -5.94 21.08 -13.59
CA GLY A 173 -6.97 20.04 -13.43
C GLY A 173 -6.79 18.82 -14.34
N HIS A 174 -5.79 18.80 -15.23
CA HIS A 174 -5.57 17.70 -16.17
C HIS A 174 -4.56 16.66 -15.64
N MET A 175 -5.02 15.41 -15.52
CA MET A 175 -4.22 14.25 -15.16
C MET A 175 -3.15 13.96 -16.24
N PRO A 176 -1.87 13.75 -15.86
CA PRO A 176 -0.83 13.34 -16.80
C PRO A 176 -1.24 12.09 -17.60
N ARG A 177 -1.06 12.11 -18.93
CA ARG A 177 -1.66 11.11 -19.83
C ARG A 177 -0.84 9.83 -20.03
N THR A 178 0.37 9.74 -19.47
CA THR A 178 1.24 8.56 -19.62
C THR A 178 1.74 8.02 -18.27
N ALA A 179 2.08 6.75 -18.20
CA ALA A 179 2.63 6.11 -17.00
C ALA A 179 3.91 6.81 -16.51
N GLU A 180 4.77 7.25 -17.42
CA GLU A 180 6.01 7.98 -17.11
C GLU A 180 5.70 9.32 -16.43
N THR A 181 4.77 10.08 -17.00
CA THR A 181 4.38 11.40 -16.48
C THR A 181 3.55 11.30 -15.19
N LEU A 182 2.67 10.31 -15.07
CA LEU A 182 1.95 9.99 -13.83
C LEU A 182 2.91 9.64 -12.69
N GLN A 183 3.90 8.78 -12.94
CA GLN A 183 4.92 8.41 -11.96
C GLN A 183 5.86 9.58 -11.61
N GLN A 184 6.15 10.47 -12.57
CA GLN A 184 7.02 11.63 -12.35
C GLN A 184 6.35 12.73 -11.54
N PHE A 185 5.08 13.06 -11.81
CA PHE A 185 4.44 14.23 -11.25
C PHE A 185 3.64 13.97 -9.97
N LEU A 186 3.03 12.79 -9.80
CA LEU A 186 2.06 12.55 -8.73
C LEU A 186 2.69 11.88 -7.47
N PRO A 187 2.55 12.47 -6.26
CA PRO A 187 3.06 11.87 -5.04
C PRO A 187 2.39 10.52 -4.72
N GLY A 188 3.17 9.54 -4.27
CA GLY A 188 2.70 8.20 -3.95
C GLY A 188 2.34 7.31 -5.15
N VAL A 189 2.42 7.81 -6.38
CA VAL A 189 2.14 7.04 -7.61
C VAL A 189 3.39 6.31 -8.08
N GLY A 190 3.56 5.07 -7.62
CA GLY A 190 4.59 4.16 -8.13
C GLY A 190 4.25 3.57 -9.50
N ARG A 191 5.23 2.91 -10.14
CA ARG A 191 5.14 2.31 -11.48
C ARG A 191 3.87 1.48 -11.73
N TYR A 192 3.42 0.72 -10.73
CA TYR A 192 2.16 -0.03 -10.79
C TYR A 192 0.94 0.89 -10.96
N THR A 193 0.72 1.81 -10.03
CA THR A 193 -0.41 2.75 -10.05
C THR A 193 -0.40 3.59 -11.33
N ALA A 194 0.78 4.03 -11.77
CA ALA A 194 0.94 4.79 -13.00
C ALA A 194 0.53 4.00 -14.26
N GLY A 195 1.01 2.77 -14.42
CA GLY A 195 0.62 1.89 -15.53
C GLY A 195 -0.85 1.49 -15.48
N ALA A 196 -1.42 1.30 -14.28
CA ALA A 196 -2.83 0.98 -14.11
C ALA A 196 -3.74 2.14 -14.56
N ILE A 197 -3.46 3.37 -14.11
CA ILE A 197 -4.18 4.57 -14.57
C ILE A 197 -4.00 4.75 -16.08
N ALA A 198 -2.77 4.68 -16.59
CA ALA A 198 -2.49 4.94 -18.00
C ALA A 198 -3.15 3.94 -18.95
N SER A 199 -3.17 2.65 -18.60
CA SER A 199 -3.80 1.61 -19.43
C SER A 199 -5.32 1.57 -19.30
N ILE A 200 -5.88 1.78 -18.10
CA ILE A 200 -7.33 1.69 -17.85
C ILE A 200 -8.06 2.98 -18.25
N ALA A 201 -7.48 4.16 -18.00
CA ALA A 201 -8.14 5.44 -18.29
C ALA A 201 -7.82 5.99 -19.69
N PHE A 202 -6.55 5.88 -20.14
CA PHE A 202 -6.05 6.52 -21.36
C PHE A 202 -5.67 5.53 -22.48
N GLY A 203 -5.76 4.22 -22.26
CA GLY A 203 -5.43 3.21 -23.27
C GLY A 203 -3.95 3.08 -23.62
N GLN A 204 -3.02 3.56 -22.77
CA GLN A 204 -1.58 3.33 -23.02
C GLN A 204 -1.26 1.83 -22.85
N ALA A 205 -0.55 1.25 -23.82
CA ALA A 205 -0.03 -0.12 -23.77
C ALA A 205 1.13 -0.28 -22.76
N ALA A 206 0.84 -0.06 -21.47
CA ALA A 206 1.77 -0.18 -20.34
C ALA A 206 1.38 -1.40 -19.49
N GLY A 207 2.21 -2.44 -19.49
CA GLY A 207 1.94 -3.67 -18.72
C GLY A 207 2.19 -3.47 -17.23
N VAL A 208 1.27 -3.90 -16.37
CA VAL A 208 1.39 -3.75 -14.89
C VAL A 208 1.77 -5.05 -14.19
N VAL A 209 2.42 -4.93 -13.02
CA VAL A 209 2.79 -6.07 -12.17
C VAL A 209 2.44 -5.80 -10.71
N ASP A 210 1.49 -6.57 -10.18
CA ASP A 210 1.10 -6.62 -8.76
C ASP A 210 1.38 -8.02 -8.15
N GLY A 211 1.01 -8.24 -6.89
CA GLY A 211 1.14 -9.55 -6.23
C GLY A 211 0.32 -10.69 -6.88
N ASN A 212 -0.72 -10.38 -7.67
CA ASN A 212 -1.48 -11.35 -8.45
C ASN A 212 -0.77 -11.66 -9.78
N VAL A 213 -0.37 -10.65 -10.55
CA VAL A 213 0.36 -10.81 -11.82
C VAL A 213 1.72 -11.49 -11.62
N ILE A 214 2.49 -11.14 -10.56
CA ILE A 214 3.72 -11.87 -10.19
C ILE A 214 3.45 -13.38 -10.10
N ARG A 215 2.38 -13.76 -9.39
CA ARG A 215 2.03 -15.16 -9.15
C ARG A 215 1.55 -15.87 -10.41
N VAL A 216 0.81 -15.17 -11.28
CA VAL A 216 0.40 -15.67 -12.60
C VAL A 216 1.63 -15.92 -13.46
N LEU A 217 2.46 -14.90 -13.69
CA LEU A 217 3.63 -14.99 -14.57
C LEU A 217 4.67 -16.01 -14.07
N CYS A 218 4.97 -16.04 -12.77
CA CYS A 218 5.87 -17.04 -12.20
C CYS A 218 5.38 -18.48 -12.41
N ARG A 219 4.08 -18.74 -12.48
CA ARG A 219 3.53 -20.07 -12.81
C ARG A 219 3.51 -20.32 -14.32
N VAL A 220 3.04 -19.34 -15.09
CA VAL A 220 2.93 -19.45 -16.55
C VAL A 220 4.30 -19.67 -17.21
N ARG A 221 5.38 -19.10 -16.65
CA ARG A 221 6.76 -19.24 -17.14
C ARG A 221 7.70 -19.98 -16.16
N ALA A 222 7.15 -20.69 -15.16
CA ALA A 222 7.89 -21.51 -14.19
C ALA A 222 9.13 -20.83 -13.56
N ILE A 223 8.99 -19.55 -13.18
CA ILE A 223 10.05 -18.75 -12.53
C ILE A 223 10.02 -19.03 -11.02
N GLY A 224 11.06 -19.72 -10.54
CA GLY A 224 11.20 -20.18 -9.15
C GLY A 224 12.07 -19.29 -8.27
N ALA A 225 12.91 -18.43 -8.84
CA ALA A 225 13.73 -17.48 -8.10
C ALA A 225 12.89 -16.42 -7.35
N ASP A 226 13.47 -15.79 -6.32
CA ASP A 226 12.75 -14.84 -5.46
C ASP A 226 12.21 -13.63 -6.26
N PRO A 227 10.87 -13.41 -6.31
CA PRO A 227 10.28 -12.23 -6.95
C PRO A 227 10.60 -10.91 -6.24
N GLY A 228 11.15 -10.94 -5.03
CA GLY A 228 11.74 -9.77 -4.36
C GLY A 228 13.07 -9.30 -4.97
N SER A 229 13.75 -10.14 -5.76
CA SER A 229 15.03 -9.80 -6.37
C SER A 229 14.87 -8.82 -7.56
N THR A 230 15.84 -7.92 -7.73
CA THR A 230 15.84 -6.92 -8.81
C THR A 230 15.75 -7.56 -10.19
N LEU A 231 16.45 -8.68 -10.41
CA LEU A 231 16.43 -9.42 -11.68
C LEU A 231 15.04 -9.96 -12.00
N VAL A 232 14.46 -10.76 -11.08
CA VAL A 232 13.14 -11.39 -11.32
C VAL A 232 12.06 -10.31 -11.45
N SER A 233 12.11 -9.26 -10.63
CA SER A 233 11.20 -8.11 -10.76
C SER A 233 11.31 -7.46 -12.15
N GLN A 234 12.51 -7.10 -12.62
CA GLN A 234 12.70 -6.53 -13.95
C GLN A 234 12.23 -7.46 -15.07
N HIS A 235 12.48 -8.77 -14.94
CA HIS A 235 12.05 -9.78 -15.90
C HIS A 235 10.51 -9.91 -15.95
N LEU A 236 9.83 -10.00 -14.80
CA LEU A 236 8.37 -10.05 -14.72
C LEU A 236 7.71 -8.78 -15.31
N TRP A 237 8.30 -7.61 -15.07
CA TRP A 237 7.88 -6.36 -15.71
C TRP A 237 8.13 -6.36 -17.23
N SER A 238 9.16 -7.06 -17.73
CA SER A 238 9.40 -7.22 -19.16
C SER A 238 8.38 -8.18 -19.79
N LEU A 239 8.01 -9.27 -19.11
CA LEU A 239 6.96 -10.19 -19.57
C LEU A 239 5.59 -9.50 -19.61
N ALA A 240 5.22 -8.74 -18.58
CA ALA A 240 3.98 -7.96 -18.56
C ALA A 240 3.93 -6.94 -19.72
N GLN A 241 5.05 -6.29 -20.03
CA GLN A 241 5.14 -5.34 -21.14
C GLN A 241 5.20 -6.00 -22.54
N GLN A 242 5.60 -7.28 -22.63
CA GLN A 242 5.50 -8.09 -23.86
C GLN A 242 4.07 -8.59 -24.09
N LEU A 243 3.34 -8.92 -23.01
CA LEU A 243 2.01 -9.51 -23.09
C LEU A 243 0.86 -8.49 -23.15
N VAL A 244 1.05 -7.25 -22.71
CA VAL A 244 -0.04 -6.27 -22.64
C VAL A 244 -0.67 -6.05 -24.02
N ASP A 245 -1.98 -6.27 -24.11
CA ASP A 245 -2.70 -6.16 -25.37
C ASP A 245 -2.66 -4.71 -25.92
N PRO A 246 -2.24 -4.48 -27.18
CA PRO A 246 -2.12 -3.13 -27.72
C PRO A 246 -3.45 -2.39 -27.93
N ALA A 247 -4.57 -3.11 -28.07
CA ALA A 247 -5.90 -2.53 -28.34
C ALA A 247 -6.74 -2.41 -27.06
N ARG A 248 -6.57 -3.33 -26.10
CA ARG A 248 -7.30 -3.40 -24.82
C ARG A 248 -6.35 -3.49 -23.60
N PRO A 249 -5.36 -2.60 -23.44
CA PRO A 249 -4.33 -2.75 -22.41
C PRO A 249 -4.90 -2.66 -20.99
N GLY A 250 -5.91 -1.81 -20.77
CA GLY A 250 -6.61 -1.69 -19.49
C GLY A 250 -7.36 -2.97 -19.09
N ASP A 251 -8.09 -3.58 -20.03
CA ASP A 251 -8.76 -4.86 -19.78
C ASP A 251 -7.76 -5.99 -19.60
N PHE A 252 -6.71 -6.06 -20.41
CA PHE A 252 -5.67 -7.08 -20.27
C PHE A 252 -5.02 -7.04 -18.88
N ASN A 253 -4.62 -5.85 -18.42
CA ASN A 253 -4.03 -5.66 -17.11
C ASN A 253 -5.01 -6.06 -16.00
N GLN A 254 -6.28 -5.65 -16.10
CA GLN A 254 -7.33 -6.08 -15.17
C GLN A 254 -7.59 -7.59 -15.22
N ALA A 255 -7.55 -8.22 -16.38
CA ALA A 255 -7.75 -9.65 -16.57
C ALA A 255 -6.63 -10.48 -15.94
N ALA A 256 -5.37 -10.06 -16.09
CA ALA A 256 -4.23 -10.71 -15.44
C ALA A 256 -4.31 -10.61 -13.91
N MET A 257 -4.75 -9.48 -13.37
CA MET A 257 -5.03 -9.28 -11.94
C MET A 257 -6.22 -10.12 -11.46
N GLU A 258 -7.32 -10.15 -12.21
CA GLU A 258 -8.54 -10.92 -11.91
C GLU A 258 -8.25 -12.42 -11.91
N LEU A 259 -7.53 -12.92 -12.91
CA LEU A 259 -7.09 -14.31 -13.03
C LEU A 259 -6.30 -14.74 -11.80
N GLY A 260 -5.32 -13.92 -11.37
CA GLY A 260 -4.59 -14.18 -10.13
C GLY A 260 -5.50 -14.16 -8.90
N ALA A 261 -6.43 -13.22 -8.82
CA ALA A 261 -7.32 -13.05 -7.68
C ALA A 261 -8.32 -14.21 -7.49
N ILE A 262 -8.93 -14.74 -8.56
CA ILE A 262 -10.05 -15.70 -8.46
C ILE A 262 -9.77 -17.12 -8.99
N VAL A 263 -8.75 -17.32 -9.83
CA VAL A 263 -8.40 -18.65 -10.40
C VAL A 263 -7.02 -19.11 -9.96
N CYS A 264 -5.99 -18.34 -10.28
CA CYS A 264 -4.58 -18.63 -10.00
C CYS A 264 -4.20 -18.16 -8.58
N THR A 265 -4.98 -18.58 -7.58
CA THR A 265 -4.93 -18.14 -6.19
C THR A 265 -3.62 -18.51 -5.47
N PRO A 266 -3.30 -17.90 -4.31
CA PRO A 266 -2.10 -18.23 -3.53
C PRO A 266 -2.05 -19.68 -3.02
N GLN A 267 -3.20 -20.31 -2.80
CA GLN A 267 -3.35 -21.68 -2.29
C GLN A 267 -4.54 -22.34 -3.01
N ARG A 268 -4.40 -23.61 -3.43
CA ARG A 268 -5.40 -24.37 -4.20
C ARG A 268 -5.93 -23.60 -5.45
N PRO A 269 -5.06 -23.26 -6.42
CA PRO A 269 -5.49 -22.61 -7.66
C PRO A 269 -6.36 -23.54 -8.52
N LEU A 270 -7.37 -22.96 -9.17
CA LEU A 270 -8.37 -23.66 -9.98
C LEU A 270 -7.86 -23.95 -11.40
N CYS A 271 -6.77 -24.72 -11.52
CA CYS A 271 -6.07 -24.93 -12.79
C CYS A 271 -6.97 -25.43 -13.93
N SER A 272 -7.90 -26.34 -13.65
CA SER A 272 -8.87 -26.90 -14.62
C SER A 272 -9.86 -25.88 -15.21
N HIS A 273 -9.97 -24.70 -14.59
CA HIS A 273 -10.81 -23.59 -15.05
C HIS A 273 -9.98 -22.37 -15.45
N CYS A 274 -8.66 -22.53 -15.64
CA CYS A 274 -7.76 -21.47 -16.04
C CYS A 274 -7.73 -21.36 -17.57
N PRO A 275 -8.09 -20.20 -18.16
CA PRO A 275 -8.12 -20.03 -19.62
C PRO A 275 -6.75 -20.25 -20.28
N VAL A 276 -5.67 -19.92 -19.57
CA VAL A 276 -4.29 -20.04 -20.04
C VAL A 276 -3.60 -21.32 -19.52
N GLN A 277 -4.35 -22.38 -19.19
CA GLN A 277 -3.79 -23.62 -18.63
C GLN A 277 -2.80 -24.32 -19.60
N SER A 278 -3.11 -24.33 -20.90
CA SER A 278 -2.28 -24.90 -21.97
C SER A 278 -0.92 -24.23 -22.10
N LEU A 279 -0.85 -22.92 -21.84
CA LEU A 279 0.35 -22.08 -21.90
C LEU A 279 1.12 -22.03 -20.56
N CYS A 280 0.66 -22.76 -19.54
CA CYS A 280 1.20 -22.66 -18.18
C CYS A 280 2.28 -23.72 -17.90
N ARG A 281 3.56 -23.33 -17.99
CA ARG A 281 4.71 -24.25 -17.81
C ARG A 281 4.71 -24.95 -16.44
N ALA A 282 4.26 -24.28 -15.37
CA ALA A 282 4.08 -24.92 -14.07
C ALA A 282 2.99 -26.02 -14.07
N ARG A 283 1.91 -25.87 -14.86
CA ARG A 283 0.84 -26.87 -14.98
C ARG A 283 1.33 -28.08 -15.78
N GLN A 284 1.97 -27.83 -16.93
CA GLN A 284 2.62 -28.85 -17.75
C GLN A 284 3.62 -29.68 -16.93
N ARG A 285 4.42 -29.04 -16.06
CA ARG A 285 5.32 -29.76 -15.13
C ARG A 285 4.56 -30.69 -14.19
N VAL A 286 3.49 -30.23 -13.55
CA VAL A 286 2.66 -31.08 -12.66
C VAL A 286 2.08 -32.27 -13.41
N GLU A 287 1.60 -32.08 -14.64
CA GLU A 287 1.03 -33.15 -15.45
C GLU A 287 2.09 -34.20 -15.83
N ARG A 288 3.31 -33.79 -16.21
CA ARG A 288 4.43 -34.73 -16.44
C ARG A 288 4.85 -35.49 -15.18
N GLU A 289 4.91 -34.82 -14.03
CA GLU A 289 5.24 -35.46 -12.73
C GLU A 289 4.15 -36.45 -12.26
N GLN A 290 2.89 -36.21 -12.62
CA GLN A 290 1.79 -37.15 -12.36
C GLN A 290 1.84 -38.36 -13.31
N LEU A 291 2.17 -38.14 -14.59
CA LEU A 291 2.33 -39.22 -15.57
C LEU A 291 3.51 -40.13 -15.22
N SER A 292 4.69 -39.58 -14.91
CA SER A 292 5.87 -40.39 -14.55
C SER A 292 5.65 -41.21 -13.29
N ALA A 293 5.01 -40.64 -12.26
CA ALA A 293 4.62 -41.35 -11.04
C ALA A 293 3.62 -42.50 -11.30
N SER A 294 2.85 -42.44 -12.40
CA SER A 294 1.85 -43.45 -12.76
C SER A 294 2.35 -44.55 -13.71
N GLN A 295 3.45 -44.33 -14.44
CA GLN A 295 3.88 -45.21 -15.54
C GLN A 295 5.17 -46.00 -15.28
N SER A 296 5.96 -45.68 -14.24
CA SER A 296 7.15 -46.46 -13.82
C SER A 296 8.23 -46.70 -14.89
N LEU A 297 8.27 -45.87 -15.93
CA LEU A 297 9.31 -45.89 -16.97
C LEU A 297 10.48 -44.95 -16.62
N PRO A 298 11.74 -45.29 -16.97
CA PRO A 298 12.86 -44.38 -16.85
C PRO A 298 12.63 -43.11 -17.69
N GLY A 299 12.61 -41.95 -17.04
CA GLY A 299 12.25 -40.70 -17.69
C GLY A 299 13.25 -40.27 -18.75
N SER A 300 12.81 -40.12 -20.00
CA SER A 300 13.53 -39.34 -21.01
C SER A 300 13.52 -37.87 -20.58
N CYS A 301 14.70 -37.31 -20.33
CA CYS A 301 14.85 -35.88 -20.02
C CYS A 301 14.55 -35.04 -21.26
N ASP A 302 13.29 -34.61 -21.43
CA ASP A 302 12.89 -33.74 -22.53
C ASP A 302 13.76 -32.47 -22.59
N VAL A 303 14.18 -32.12 -23.81
CA VAL A 303 15.02 -30.96 -24.17
C VAL A 303 14.38 -29.60 -23.80
N GLU A 304 13.14 -29.63 -23.30
CA GLU A 304 12.27 -28.48 -23.02
C GLU A 304 12.27 -28.01 -21.56
N GLU A 305 12.84 -28.72 -20.58
CA GLU A 305 13.08 -28.13 -19.25
C GLU A 305 14.39 -27.32 -19.24
N CYS A 306 14.46 -26.24 -18.46
CA CYS A 306 15.68 -25.42 -18.35
C CYS A 306 16.82 -26.28 -17.79
N ALA A 307 17.71 -26.73 -18.67
CA ALA A 307 18.59 -27.87 -18.44
C ALA A 307 19.35 -27.80 -17.09
N PRO A 308 19.12 -28.75 -16.16
CA PRO A 308 19.73 -28.71 -14.81
C PRO A 308 21.25 -28.85 -14.84
N SER A 309 21.82 -29.35 -15.95
CA SER A 309 23.26 -29.43 -16.23
C SER A 309 23.97 -28.08 -16.32
N THR A 310 23.25 -26.95 -16.42
CA THR A 310 23.88 -25.62 -16.46
C THR A 310 24.11 -25.00 -15.09
N GLY A 311 23.19 -25.18 -14.14
CA GLY A 311 23.22 -24.52 -12.81
C GLY A 311 23.19 -22.97 -12.82
N GLN A 312 23.11 -22.34 -14.00
CA GLN A 312 23.38 -20.92 -14.21
C GLN A 312 22.13 -20.05 -14.40
N CYS A 313 20.95 -20.64 -14.63
CA CYS A 313 19.75 -19.84 -14.91
C CYS A 313 19.19 -19.20 -13.65
N LEU A 314 19.38 -17.89 -13.53
CA LEU A 314 19.04 -17.05 -12.37
C LEU A 314 17.51 -16.86 -12.13
N LEU A 315 16.66 -17.53 -12.92
CA LEU A 315 15.20 -17.52 -12.79
C LEU A 315 14.62 -18.87 -12.29
N CYS A 316 15.40 -19.95 -12.34
CA CYS A 316 15.00 -21.24 -11.77
C CYS A 316 14.86 -21.15 -10.24
N ALA A 317 14.17 -22.12 -9.64
CA ALA A 317 14.26 -22.31 -8.19
C ALA A 317 15.72 -22.66 -7.81
N PRO A 318 16.25 -22.14 -6.69
CA PRO A 318 17.60 -22.49 -6.26
C PRO A 318 17.69 -23.98 -5.92
N PRO A 319 18.83 -24.67 -6.17
CA PRO A 319 18.97 -26.11 -5.89
C PRO A 319 18.71 -26.51 -4.42
N THR A 320 18.80 -25.56 -3.49
CA THR A 320 18.48 -25.73 -2.06
C THR A 320 16.98 -25.88 -1.78
N GLU A 321 16.11 -25.55 -2.72
CA GLU A 321 14.65 -25.70 -2.62
C GLU A 321 14.15 -26.66 -3.72
N PRO A 322 14.26 -27.99 -3.52
CA PRO A 322 13.82 -28.99 -4.50
C PRO A 322 12.29 -28.98 -4.70
N TRP A 323 11.85 -29.56 -5.83
CA TRP A 323 10.43 -29.65 -6.18
C TRP A 323 9.63 -30.46 -5.15
N ASP A 324 8.54 -29.87 -4.64
CA ASP A 324 7.61 -30.54 -3.73
C ASP A 324 6.33 -30.94 -4.49
N GLN A 325 6.16 -32.24 -4.72
CA GLN A 325 5.02 -32.79 -5.45
C GLN A 325 3.67 -32.47 -4.76
N THR A 326 3.64 -32.24 -3.44
CA THR A 326 2.41 -31.90 -2.69
C THR A 326 1.92 -30.48 -2.95
N LEU A 327 2.82 -29.58 -3.37
CA LEU A 327 2.50 -28.19 -3.73
C LEU A 327 2.08 -28.03 -5.19
N GLY A 328 2.51 -28.92 -6.09
CA GLY A 328 2.24 -28.82 -7.52
C GLY A 328 2.61 -27.43 -8.08
N VAL A 329 1.65 -26.74 -8.71
CA VAL A 329 1.92 -25.39 -9.27
C VAL A 329 2.23 -24.33 -8.19
N THR A 330 1.94 -24.59 -6.91
CA THR A 330 2.26 -23.65 -5.82
C THR A 330 3.71 -23.75 -5.33
N ASN A 331 4.56 -24.56 -5.98
CA ASN A 331 6.02 -24.38 -5.95
C ASN A 331 6.43 -23.01 -6.52
N PHE A 332 5.60 -22.39 -7.38
CA PHE A 332 5.88 -21.10 -8.00
C PHE A 332 4.92 -19.97 -7.54
N PRO A 333 5.43 -18.75 -7.25
CA PRO A 333 6.83 -18.46 -6.93
C PRO A 333 7.22 -19.04 -5.55
N ARG A 334 8.52 -19.25 -5.32
CA ARG A 334 9.04 -19.52 -3.97
C ARG A 334 8.80 -18.33 -3.04
N LYS A 335 8.63 -18.58 -1.74
CA LYS A 335 8.29 -17.54 -0.75
C LYS A 335 9.53 -17.13 0.04
N ALA A 336 10.06 -15.94 -0.21
CA ALA A 336 11.09 -15.35 0.63
C ALA A 336 10.66 -15.27 2.11
N ASN A 337 11.55 -15.68 3.01
CA ASN A 337 11.35 -15.58 4.45
C ASN A 337 11.31 -14.11 4.89
N ARG A 338 10.26 -13.73 5.63
CA ARG A 338 10.09 -12.37 6.16
C ARG A 338 10.74 -12.26 7.54
N LYS A 339 11.50 -11.19 7.76
CA LYS A 339 11.99 -10.82 9.10
C LYS A 339 10.80 -10.51 10.04
N PRO A 340 10.90 -10.78 11.35
CA PRO A 340 9.86 -10.41 12.31
C PRO A 340 9.68 -8.87 12.38
N PRO A 341 8.47 -8.37 12.70
CA PRO A 341 8.26 -6.97 13.04
C PRO A 341 9.13 -6.55 14.24
N ARG A 342 9.54 -5.27 14.27
CA ARG A 342 10.19 -4.70 15.48
C ARG A 342 9.15 -4.52 16.59
N GLU A 343 9.55 -4.64 17.84
CA GLU A 343 8.65 -4.42 18.98
C GLU A 343 8.82 -3.00 19.53
N GLU A 344 7.71 -2.33 19.87
CA GLU A 344 7.67 -0.97 20.41
C GLU A 344 6.71 -0.90 21.60
N CYS A 345 6.96 0.02 22.54
CA CYS A 345 6.11 0.27 23.70
C CYS A 345 5.73 1.75 23.79
N SER A 346 4.53 2.03 24.31
CA SER A 346 4.01 3.36 24.57
C SER A 346 3.11 3.34 25.80
N ALA A 347 3.19 4.36 26.63
CA ALA A 347 2.24 4.60 27.73
C ALA A 347 1.20 5.63 27.26
N ILE A 348 -0.08 5.34 27.47
CA ILE A 348 -1.20 6.11 26.91
C ILE A 348 -2.30 6.32 27.96
N CYS A 349 -2.85 7.54 28.06
CA CYS A 349 -3.87 7.88 29.06
C CYS A 349 -5.20 8.27 28.41
N VAL A 350 -6.27 7.57 28.77
CA VAL A 350 -7.63 8.09 28.56
C VAL A 350 -7.96 9.04 29.70
N LEU A 351 -7.84 10.34 29.41
CA LEU A 351 -8.24 11.43 30.30
C LEU A 351 -9.71 11.79 30.06
N GLU A 352 -10.54 11.73 31.10
CA GLU A 352 -11.98 12.06 31.07
C GLU A 352 -12.31 13.21 32.04
N GLN A 353 -13.22 14.10 31.61
CA GLN A 353 -14.01 14.98 32.46
C GLN A 353 -15.43 14.41 32.59
N PRO A 354 -15.77 13.63 33.62
CA PRO A 354 -17.07 12.96 33.71
C PRO A 354 -18.24 13.92 33.92
N LYS A 355 -17.97 15.08 34.56
CA LYS A 355 -18.95 16.11 34.93
C LYS A 355 -18.91 17.34 34.01
N ALA A 356 -18.31 17.24 32.83
CA ALA A 356 -18.22 18.35 31.88
C ALA A 356 -19.60 18.84 31.41
N LEU A 357 -19.67 20.12 31.05
CA LEU A 357 -20.90 20.76 30.61
C LEU A 357 -21.29 20.23 29.21
N GLY A 358 -22.48 19.64 29.12
CA GLY A 358 -22.94 18.85 27.97
C GLY A 358 -22.63 17.35 28.03
N GLY A 359 -22.18 16.82 29.19
CA GLY A 359 -21.93 15.40 29.41
C GLY A 359 -20.43 15.04 29.42
N ALA A 360 -20.13 13.77 29.71
CA ALA A 360 -18.75 13.29 29.87
C ALA A 360 -17.92 13.45 28.58
N ARG A 361 -16.73 14.05 28.71
CA ARG A 361 -15.81 14.29 27.58
C ARG A 361 -14.45 13.65 27.80
N ILE A 362 -13.83 13.20 26.72
CA ILE A 362 -12.48 12.64 26.69
C ILE A 362 -11.53 13.50 25.86
N LEU A 363 -10.28 13.62 26.30
CA LEU A 363 -9.24 14.37 25.59
C LEU A 363 -8.64 13.52 24.45
N LEU A 364 -8.61 14.08 23.25
CA LEU A 364 -7.76 13.59 22.15
C LEU A 364 -6.76 14.66 21.73
N VAL A 365 -5.60 14.19 21.27
CA VAL A 365 -4.54 14.97 20.64
C VAL A 365 -4.36 14.52 19.19
N GLN A 366 -3.94 15.43 18.32
CA GLN A 366 -3.71 15.18 16.91
C GLN A 366 -2.23 14.87 16.67
N ARG A 367 -1.96 13.72 16.05
CA ARG A 367 -0.61 13.31 15.67
C ARG A 367 -0.02 14.28 14.63
N PRO A 368 1.29 14.53 14.65
CA PRO A 368 1.97 15.35 13.64
C PRO A 368 1.60 14.94 12.21
N ASN A 369 1.65 15.88 11.27
CA ASN A 369 1.31 15.63 9.85
C ASN A 369 2.36 14.78 9.09
N SER A 370 3.29 14.13 9.80
CA SER A 370 4.32 13.24 9.26
C SER A 370 4.53 12.03 10.18
N GLY A 371 5.17 10.97 9.66
CA GLY A 371 5.46 9.75 10.43
C GLY A 371 4.29 8.76 10.57
N LEU A 372 4.33 7.93 11.61
CA LEU A 372 3.34 6.88 11.86
C LEU A 372 1.98 7.49 12.24
N LEU A 373 0.91 7.07 11.55
CA LEU A 373 -0.47 7.52 11.78
C LEU A 373 -0.66 9.05 11.72
N ALA A 374 0.08 9.71 10.82
CA ALA A 374 0.10 11.16 10.65
C ALA A 374 -1.29 11.82 10.55
N GLY A 375 -1.51 12.92 11.27
CA GLY A 375 -2.74 13.72 11.24
C GLY A 375 -3.99 13.05 11.82
N LEU A 376 -3.88 11.84 12.38
CA LEU A 376 -4.98 11.18 13.10
C LEU A 376 -5.10 11.67 14.54
N TRP A 377 -6.28 11.47 15.12
CA TRP A 377 -6.51 11.70 16.55
C TRP A 377 -6.16 10.46 17.38
N GLU A 378 -5.61 10.68 18.56
CA GLU A 378 -5.31 9.65 19.57
C GLU A 378 -5.42 10.20 20.99
N PHE A 379 -5.34 9.31 21.99
CA PHE A 379 -5.22 9.72 23.38
C PHE A 379 -3.77 10.18 23.68
N PRO A 380 -3.54 11.14 24.60
CA PRO A 380 -2.20 11.55 25.03
C PRO A 380 -1.31 10.35 25.34
N SER A 381 -0.15 10.27 24.68
CA SER A 381 0.74 9.11 24.76
C SER A 381 2.21 9.48 24.63
N VAL A 382 3.05 8.75 25.36
CA VAL A 382 4.52 8.83 25.26
C VAL A 382 5.06 7.52 24.70
N ASN A 383 6.10 7.60 23.87
CA ASN A 383 6.86 6.40 23.50
C ASN A 383 7.77 6.00 24.67
N VAL A 384 7.84 4.69 24.92
CA VAL A 384 8.58 4.11 26.04
C VAL A 384 9.56 3.08 25.49
N ASN A 385 10.82 3.12 25.93
CA ASN A 385 11.80 2.09 25.59
C ASN A 385 11.41 0.73 26.19
N ALA A 386 12.12 -0.35 25.88
CA ALA A 386 11.71 -1.70 26.31
C ALA A 386 11.78 -1.95 27.84
N GLU A 387 12.60 -1.18 28.57
CA GLU A 387 13.02 -1.46 29.97
C GLU A 387 12.74 -0.37 31.05
N PRO A 388 12.12 0.82 30.83
CA PRO A 388 11.82 1.74 31.93
C PRO A 388 10.82 1.13 32.93
N SER A 389 11.15 1.20 34.22
CA SER A 389 10.23 0.78 35.28
C SER A 389 8.92 1.57 35.26
N GLU A 390 7.82 0.96 35.71
CA GLU A 390 6.46 1.53 35.66
C GLU A 390 6.38 2.97 36.17
N LYS A 391 7.15 3.31 37.21
CA LYS A 391 7.29 4.66 37.75
C LYS A 391 7.73 5.69 36.69
N HIS A 392 8.77 5.40 35.91
CA HIS A 392 9.24 6.31 34.85
C HIS A 392 8.19 6.47 33.73
N GLN A 393 7.46 5.40 33.40
CA GLN A 393 6.39 5.45 32.39
C GLN A 393 5.24 6.34 32.86
N ARG A 394 4.85 6.20 34.13
CA ARG A 394 3.84 7.01 34.83
C ARG A 394 4.25 8.49 34.89
N GLU A 395 5.49 8.78 35.26
CA GLU A 395 6.04 10.14 35.37
C GLU A 395 6.09 10.84 34.00
N ALA A 396 6.60 10.16 32.97
CA ALA A 396 6.63 10.71 31.60
C ALA A 396 5.22 10.98 31.05
N LEU A 397 4.27 10.08 31.30
CA LEU A 397 2.87 10.24 30.86
C LEU A 397 2.14 11.36 31.63
N LEU A 398 2.45 11.57 32.91
CA LEU A 398 1.95 12.72 33.68
C LEU A 398 2.50 14.05 33.13
N GLN A 399 3.79 14.11 32.78
CA GLN A 399 4.40 15.28 32.16
C GLN A 399 3.77 15.61 30.79
N GLU A 400 3.54 14.59 29.97
CA GLU A 400 2.83 14.72 28.68
C GLU A 400 1.42 15.28 28.88
N LEU A 401 0.62 14.70 29.79
CA LEU A 401 -0.72 15.19 30.11
C LEU A 401 -0.72 16.65 30.58
N GLN A 402 0.24 17.03 31.43
CA GLN A 402 0.38 18.40 31.93
C GLN A 402 0.68 19.42 30.81
N SER A 403 1.33 19.00 29.72
CA SER A 403 1.54 19.87 28.56
C SER A 403 0.25 20.21 27.80
N TRP A 404 -0.78 19.36 27.90
CA TRP A 404 -2.06 19.52 27.19
C TRP A 404 -3.16 20.20 28.02
N VAL A 405 -3.20 19.98 29.34
CA VAL A 405 -4.25 20.52 30.23
C VAL A 405 -3.74 21.43 31.36
N GLY A 406 -2.43 21.68 31.43
CA GLY A 406 -1.82 22.44 32.53
C GLY A 406 -1.62 21.60 33.79
N SER A 407 -1.59 22.26 34.95
CA SER A 407 -1.40 21.55 36.22
C SER A 407 -2.59 20.62 36.51
N LEU A 408 -2.30 19.32 36.60
CA LEU A 408 -3.25 18.34 37.12
C LEU A 408 -3.35 18.50 38.65
N PRO A 409 -4.56 18.49 39.25
CA PRO A 409 -4.71 18.34 40.71
C PRO A 409 -4.21 16.96 41.16
N ASP A 410 -4.14 16.71 42.47
CA ASP A 410 -3.63 15.45 43.06
C ASP A 410 -4.55 14.25 42.74
N THR A 411 -4.40 13.75 41.51
CA THR A 411 -5.32 12.82 40.86
C THR A 411 -4.57 11.56 40.44
N ARG A 412 -5.08 10.42 40.90
CA ARG A 412 -4.36 9.15 40.80
C ARG A 412 -4.57 8.50 39.44
N LEU A 413 -3.66 8.79 38.51
CA LEU A 413 -3.49 8.04 37.26
C LEU A 413 -3.47 6.54 37.56
N GLN A 414 -4.40 5.78 36.96
CA GLN A 414 -4.62 4.36 37.24
C GLN A 414 -4.15 3.52 36.04
N HIS A 415 -3.35 2.47 36.26
CA HIS A 415 -3.06 1.49 35.21
C HIS A 415 -4.26 0.54 35.03
N LEU A 416 -4.66 0.29 33.78
CA LEU A 416 -5.85 -0.47 33.42
C LEU A 416 -5.56 -1.77 32.65
N GLY A 417 -4.33 -1.93 32.14
CA GLY A 417 -3.88 -3.10 31.39
C GLY A 417 -3.06 -2.76 30.15
N GLN A 418 -2.93 -3.74 29.26
CA GLN A 418 -2.08 -3.68 28.07
C GLN A 418 -2.88 -3.99 26.79
N VAL A 419 -2.73 -3.15 25.76
CA VAL A 419 -3.32 -3.36 24.42
C VAL A 419 -2.21 -3.56 23.39
N VAL A 420 -2.19 -4.72 22.72
CA VAL A 420 -1.25 -5.00 21.63
C VAL A 420 -1.89 -4.73 20.26
N HIS A 421 -1.14 -4.07 19.38
CA HIS A 421 -1.52 -3.77 18.00
C HIS A 421 -0.36 -4.04 17.03
N THR A 422 -0.58 -4.91 16.04
CA THR A 422 0.44 -5.30 15.06
C THR A 422 0.22 -4.58 13.74
N PHE A 423 1.13 -3.66 13.42
CA PHE A 423 1.35 -3.13 12.08
C PHE A 423 2.28 -4.07 11.29
N SER A 424 2.31 -3.94 9.96
CA SER A 424 3.08 -4.83 9.06
C SER A 424 4.61 -4.85 9.29
N HIS A 425 5.15 -3.89 10.05
CA HIS A 425 6.57 -3.79 10.40
C HIS A 425 6.83 -3.46 11.89
N ILE A 426 5.77 -3.27 12.69
CA ILE A 426 5.85 -2.90 14.13
C ILE A 426 4.81 -3.69 14.92
N LYS A 427 5.21 -4.34 16.02
CA LYS A 427 4.32 -4.85 17.05
C LYS A 427 4.31 -3.84 18.21
N MET A 428 3.30 -2.99 18.25
CA MET A 428 3.17 -1.93 19.26
C MET A 428 2.42 -2.45 20.49
N THR A 429 2.97 -2.15 21.66
CA THR A 429 2.37 -2.36 22.98
C THR A 429 1.95 -1.01 23.55
N TYR A 430 0.67 -0.87 23.89
CA TYR A 430 0.16 0.26 24.66
C TYR A 430 -0.07 -0.17 26.11
N GLN A 431 0.62 0.47 27.05
CA GLN A 431 0.29 0.43 28.49
C GLN A 431 -0.80 1.47 28.74
N VAL A 432 -2.00 1.00 29.05
CA VAL A 432 -3.20 1.83 29.13
C VAL A 432 -3.41 2.31 30.55
N TYR A 433 -3.52 3.62 30.70
CA TYR A 433 -3.88 4.29 31.94
C TYR A 433 -5.21 5.04 31.78
N GLY A 434 -5.91 5.25 32.90
CA GLY A 434 -7.07 6.12 33.00
C GLY A 434 -6.83 7.24 34.00
N LEU A 435 -7.36 8.43 33.70
CA LEU A 435 -7.41 9.56 34.63
C LEU A 435 -8.78 10.24 34.49
N ALA A 436 -9.43 10.52 35.61
CA ALA A 436 -10.69 11.25 35.67
C ALA A 436 -10.50 12.52 36.49
N LEU A 437 -10.98 13.66 35.98
CA LEU A 437 -10.95 14.93 36.69
C LEU A 437 -12.22 15.05 37.55
N GLU A 438 -12.04 15.14 38.88
CA GLU A 438 -13.14 14.89 39.85
C GLU A 438 -14.11 16.07 40.03
N GLU A 439 -13.69 17.28 39.69
CA GLU A 439 -14.45 18.53 39.89
C GLU A 439 -15.37 18.89 38.72
N HIS A 440 -16.31 19.81 38.98
CA HIS A 440 -17.07 20.53 37.95
C HIS A 440 -16.19 21.56 37.22
N THR A 441 -15.08 21.11 36.64
CA THR A 441 -14.23 21.96 35.81
C THR A 441 -14.99 22.36 34.54
N PRO A 442 -14.95 23.64 34.13
CA PRO A 442 -15.31 24.00 32.76
C PRO A 442 -14.40 23.24 31.80
N VAL A 443 -14.84 23.04 30.56
CA VAL A 443 -14.04 22.34 29.54
C VAL A 443 -12.79 23.18 29.26
N THR A 444 -11.64 22.75 29.77
CA THR A 444 -10.39 23.52 29.71
C THR A 444 -10.03 23.80 28.26
N THR A 445 -9.74 25.06 27.94
CA THR A 445 -9.22 25.46 26.63
C THR A 445 -7.84 24.84 26.41
N VAL A 446 -7.79 23.79 25.60
CA VAL A 446 -6.57 23.06 25.25
C VAL A 446 -5.83 23.75 24.10
N PRO A 447 -4.49 23.58 23.97
CA PRO A 447 -3.73 24.21 22.89
C PRO A 447 -4.06 23.62 21.51
N PRO A 448 -3.69 24.30 20.41
CA PRO A 448 -3.91 23.81 19.06
C PRO A 448 -3.34 22.40 18.86
N GLY A 449 -4.14 21.52 18.24
CA GLY A 449 -3.82 20.10 18.13
C GLY A 449 -4.43 19.21 19.21
N ALA A 450 -5.16 19.76 20.19
CA ALA A 450 -5.97 18.99 21.14
C ALA A 450 -7.45 19.36 21.08
N ARG A 451 -8.34 18.43 21.47
CA ARG A 451 -9.78 18.69 21.65
C ARG A 451 -10.46 17.72 22.62
N TRP A 452 -11.48 18.22 23.31
CA TRP A 452 -12.39 17.42 24.13
C TRP A 452 -13.57 16.93 23.29
N LEU A 453 -13.72 15.62 23.15
CA LEU A 453 -14.81 14.97 22.42
C LEU A 453 -15.81 14.29 23.36
N THR A 454 -17.06 14.16 22.94
CA THR A 454 -17.99 13.21 23.57
C THR A 454 -17.59 11.76 23.25
N ARG A 455 -18.18 10.79 23.95
CA ARG A 455 -17.99 9.36 23.63
C ARG A 455 -18.53 9.00 22.25
N GLU A 456 -19.56 9.71 21.76
CA GLU A 456 -20.13 9.52 20.41
C GLU A 456 -19.21 10.07 19.32
N ASP A 457 -18.69 11.30 19.51
CA ASP A 457 -17.73 11.92 18.58
C ASP A 457 -16.45 11.08 18.43
N PHE A 458 -16.01 10.38 19.48
CA PHE A 458 -14.86 9.48 19.39
C PHE A 458 -15.08 8.33 18.39
N HIS A 459 -16.31 7.86 18.22
CA HIS A 459 -16.61 6.78 17.28
C HIS A 459 -16.56 7.24 15.82
N THR A 460 -16.96 8.49 15.54
CA THR A 460 -16.93 9.13 14.21
C THR A 460 -15.57 9.74 13.87
N ALA A 461 -14.79 10.15 14.87
CA ALA A 461 -13.46 10.73 14.71
C ALA A 461 -12.47 9.81 13.96
N ALA A 462 -11.51 10.45 13.28
CA ALA A 462 -10.41 9.81 12.57
C ALA A 462 -9.33 9.28 13.55
N VAL A 463 -9.71 8.28 14.36
CA VAL A 463 -8.83 7.60 15.32
C VAL A 463 -8.43 6.21 14.81
N SER A 464 -7.23 5.75 15.18
CA SER A 464 -6.72 4.45 14.72
C SER A 464 -7.45 3.25 15.34
N THR A 465 -7.36 2.08 14.70
CA THR A 465 -7.90 0.81 15.23
C THR A 465 -7.16 0.35 16.49
N ALA A 466 -6.03 0.96 16.87
CA ALA A 466 -5.44 0.79 18.20
C ALA A 466 -6.20 1.62 19.25
N MET A 467 -6.49 2.88 18.95
CA MET A 467 -7.25 3.76 19.86
C MET A 467 -8.66 3.23 20.12
N LYS A 468 -9.35 2.68 19.10
CA LYS A 468 -10.65 2.01 19.28
C LYS A 468 -10.58 0.71 20.13
N LYS A 469 -9.39 0.15 20.39
CA LYS A 469 -9.18 -0.91 21.40
C LYS A 469 -8.88 -0.33 22.78
N VAL A 470 -8.04 0.71 22.86
CA VAL A 470 -7.69 1.41 24.11
C VAL A 470 -8.93 1.96 24.80
N PHE A 471 -9.81 2.64 24.05
CA PHE A 471 -11.06 3.18 24.60
C PHE A 471 -11.98 2.07 25.13
N ARG A 472 -12.15 0.97 24.39
CA ARG A 472 -12.95 -0.18 24.86
C ARG A 472 -12.40 -0.82 26.14
N MET A 473 -11.07 -0.83 26.33
CA MET A 473 -10.46 -1.29 27.58
C MET A 473 -10.83 -0.37 28.74
N TYR A 474 -10.81 0.95 28.51
CA TYR A 474 -11.21 1.96 29.50
C TYR A 474 -12.70 1.84 29.88
N GLU A 475 -13.60 1.77 28.88
CA GLU A 475 -15.05 1.59 29.10
C GLU A 475 -15.39 0.31 29.88
N GLY A 476 -14.64 -0.77 29.65
CA GLY A 476 -14.82 -2.06 30.33
C GLY A 476 -14.35 -2.11 31.79
N GLN A 477 -13.68 -1.07 32.28
CA GLN A 477 -13.20 -0.94 33.66
C GLN A 477 -14.01 0.08 34.49
N GLN A 478 -14.93 0.84 33.88
CA GLN A 478 -15.71 1.84 34.62
C GLN A 478 -16.80 1.20 35.50
N PRO A 479 -16.98 1.68 36.76
CA PRO A 479 -17.98 1.14 37.67
C PRO A 479 -19.39 1.52 37.23
N GLY A 480 -20.12 0.57 36.64
CA GLY A 480 -21.53 0.72 36.26
C GLY A 480 -21.92 0.05 34.94
N THR A 481 -20.96 -0.26 34.06
CA THR A 481 -21.26 -0.92 32.78
C THR A 481 -21.54 -2.42 32.97
N CYS A 482 -22.80 -2.84 32.75
CA CYS A 482 -23.18 -4.25 32.86
C CYS A 482 -22.41 -5.14 31.87
N LYS A 483 -21.75 -6.18 32.40
CA LYS A 483 -20.89 -7.10 31.64
C LYS A 483 -21.70 -8.07 30.76
N SER A 484 -22.05 -7.64 29.55
CA SER A 484 -22.51 -8.56 28.48
C SER A 484 -21.34 -9.45 28.01
N SER A 485 -21.17 -10.59 28.68
CA SER A 485 -19.98 -11.43 28.54
C SER A 485 -19.83 -12.06 27.15
N LYS A 486 -18.88 -11.56 26.36
CA LYS A 486 -18.20 -12.33 25.29
C LYS A 486 -16.71 -12.32 25.56
N ARG A 487 -16.20 -13.45 26.10
CA ARG A 487 -14.78 -13.66 26.43
C ARG A 487 -13.85 -13.44 25.23
N SER A 488 -13.22 -12.28 25.13
CA SER A 488 -11.94 -12.14 24.42
C SER A 488 -10.85 -12.81 25.26
N GLN A 489 -10.11 -13.76 24.70
CA GLN A 489 -9.11 -14.52 25.44
C GLN A 489 -7.93 -13.64 25.89
N VAL A 490 -7.74 -13.53 27.20
CA VAL A 490 -6.48 -13.07 27.80
C VAL A 490 -5.48 -14.22 27.69
N ALA A 491 -4.32 -13.97 27.08
CA ALA A 491 -3.35 -15.01 26.76
C ALA A 491 -2.26 -15.15 27.84
N THR A 492 -2.50 -16.02 28.82
CA THR A 492 -1.45 -16.49 29.74
C THR A 492 -0.60 -17.58 29.07
N LEU A 493 0.72 -17.54 29.26
CA LEU A 493 1.67 -18.45 28.60
C LEU A 493 1.52 -19.91 29.06
N SER A 494 1.11 -20.82 28.16
CA SER A 494 1.31 -22.27 28.32
C SER A 494 1.33 -23.03 26.97
N LYS A 495 1.63 -24.35 27.05
CA LYS A 495 2.26 -25.15 25.97
C LYS A 495 1.31 -25.61 24.84
N ARG A 496 1.87 -25.61 23.62
CA ARG A 496 1.49 -26.34 22.37
C ARG A 496 0.19 -27.17 22.35
N LYS A 497 -0.73 -26.83 21.42
CA LYS A 497 -1.50 -27.80 20.59
C LYS A 497 -1.91 -27.17 19.25
N LYS A 498 -2.20 -27.98 18.23
CA LYS A 498 -2.50 -27.54 16.84
C LYS A 498 -3.95 -27.03 16.69
N PRO A 499 -4.22 -26.02 15.84
CA PRO A 499 -5.57 -25.66 15.41
C PRO A 499 -6.04 -26.42 14.16
N SER A 500 -7.35 -26.54 14.00
CA SER A 500 -8.06 -27.00 12.79
C SER A 500 -9.26 -26.06 12.53
N PRO A 501 -9.89 -26.07 11.33
CA PRO A 501 -10.42 -24.84 10.74
C PRO A 501 -11.86 -24.47 11.12
N GLY A 502 -12.12 -23.16 11.19
CA GLY A 502 -13.44 -22.57 11.29
C GLY A 502 -13.37 -21.03 11.33
N GLN A 503 -13.53 -20.36 10.20
CA GLN A 503 -13.59 -18.90 10.15
C GLN A 503 -15.01 -18.43 10.47
N GLN A 504 -15.17 -17.55 11.47
CA GLN A 504 -16.35 -16.70 11.61
C GLN A 504 -15.96 -15.26 11.27
N VAL A 505 -16.81 -14.59 10.48
CA VAL A 505 -16.53 -13.26 9.92
C VAL A 505 -17.03 -12.17 10.88
N LEU A 506 -16.28 -11.06 10.97
CA LEU A 506 -16.63 -9.89 11.79
C LEU A 506 -17.69 -9.00 11.09
N GLU A 507 -18.91 -9.51 10.93
CA GLU A 507 -20.03 -8.72 10.39
C GLU A 507 -20.75 -7.86 11.44
N SER A 508 -20.54 -8.12 12.74
CA SER A 508 -21.24 -7.43 13.83
C SER A 508 -20.75 -5.99 14.11
N PHE A 509 -20.28 -5.28 13.09
CA PHE A 509 -19.71 -3.92 13.19
C PHE A 509 -20.46 -2.85 12.39
N PHE A 510 -21.41 -3.23 11.52
CA PHE A 510 -22.11 -2.30 10.63
C PHE A 510 -23.61 -2.61 10.53
N ARG A 511 -24.33 -2.48 11.65
CA ARG A 511 -25.79 -2.26 11.64
C ARG A 511 -26.09 -0.95 12.36
N PRO A 512 -26.82 0.00 11.76
CA PRO A 512 -27.33 1.16 12.47
C PRO A 512 -28.40 0.72 13.48
N HIS A 513 -28.55 1.49 14.56
CA HIS A 513 -29.67 1.31 15.49
C HIS A 513 -30.96 1.76 14.79
N VAL A 514 -31.98 0.89 14.78
CA VAL A 514 -33.35 1.29 14.44
C VAL A 514 -34.06 1.59 15.76
N PRO A 515 -34.62 2.80 15.96
CA PRO A 515 -35.50 3.08 17.10
C PRO A 515 -36.80 2.30 16.94
N THR A 516 -37.14 1.48 17.94
CA THR A 516 -38.42 0.76 18.00
C THR A 516 -39.45 1.57 18.78
N ASP A 517 -40.14 2.49 18.11
CA ASP A 517 -41.33 3.17 18.64
C ASP A 517 -42.36 3.46 17.53
N ALA A 518 -43.37 2.60 17.44
CA ALA A 518 -44.61 2.83 16.69
C ALA A 518 -45.71 1.92 17.25
N PRO A 519 -46.88 2.44 17.68
CA PRO A 519 -47.96 1.64 18.24
C PRO A 519 -48.72 0.86 17.16
N SER A 520 -49.25 -0.30 17.52
CA SER A 520 -50.07 -1.13 16.64
C SER A 520 -51.49 -0.57 16.46
N LEU A 521 -51.95 -0.50 15.20
CA LEU A 521 -53.35 -0.28 14.85
C LEU A 521 -53.82 -1.36 13.86
N ASN A 522 -54.90 -2.04 14.21
CA ASN A 522 -55.53 -3.08 13.41
C ASN A 522 -56.84 -2.57 12.78
N SER A 523 -56.88 -2.47 11.44
CA SER A 523 -58.09 -2.52 10.61
C SER A 523 -57.65 -2.79 9.17
N ALA A 524 -57.93 -3.91 8.50
CA ALA A 524 -59.21 -4.59 8.23
C ALA A 524 -60.00 -3.94 7.08
N ALA A 525 -60.26 -4.76 6.05
CA ALA A 525 -61.02 -4.46 4.81
C ALA A 525 -60.36 -3.44 3.84
N GLN A 526 -60.43 -3.59 2.50
CA GLN A 526 -61.04 -4.65 1.67
C GLN A 526 -59.98 -5.27 0.73
#